data_AF-A0A932TAV7-F1
#
_entry.id   AF-A0A932TAV7-F1
#
_cell.length_a   1.000
_cell.length_b   1.000
_cell.length_c   1.000
_cell.angle_alpha   90.00
_cell.angle_beta   90.00
_cell.angle_gamma   90.00
#
_symmetry.space_group_name_H-M   'P 1'
#
loop_
_entity.id
_entity.type
_entity.pdbx_description
1 polymer ?
#
loop_
_entity_poly.entity_id
_entity_poly.type
_entity_poly.pdbx_seq_one_letter_code
_entity_poly.pdbx_strand_id
1 'polypeptide(L)'
;LNTAPESHLLDHIAPLADLLNIPLILSSEEMYSLAETYYPEVQKELMEDMEFQLKELAGRFDALVECKYWLPHLKTIFKNLYRKEMDLIFCPHGQSDKGFAKPLLAPYAQQDIILLYGEMQMHMLKTLNIWETIDRFAFIGNYRLLYYQKHKKYLDQLVEEKIFSHLSPNLPTMLYAPTWKDADQSTSFFHWGQKIAKEKPADWNLIVKVHPLLEKRDPASYYKLAYELQNVANLLLISDFPPVYPLLARTDVYLGDYSSVGYDFLYFERPMFFFSHPHLPTGALQSCGKILSQDHSPFSFLAQLDNKKYIEKQKKLYNYAFGSGNCKTLFSTCRKDKNLF
;
A
#
# COMPACT_ATOMS: atom_id res chain seq x y z
N LEU A 1 -1.77 -12.00 11.44
CA LEU A 1 -0.34 -12.10 11.76
C LEU A 1 0.38 -10.96 11.06
N ASN A 2 1.35 -10.36 11.75
CA ASN A 2 2.40 -9.58 11.12
C ASN A 2 3.74 -10.22 11.49
N THR A 3 4.26 -11.08 10.62
CA THR A 3 5.58 -11.73 10.75
C THR A 3 6.70 -10.90 10.11
N ALA A 4 6.40 -9.66 9.72
CA ALA A 4 7.29 -8.84 8.92
C ALA A 4 7.87 -7.68 9.73
N PRO A 5 9.18 -7.40 9.63
CA PRO A 5 9.75 -6.17 10.18
C PRO A 5 9.34 -4.93 9.36
N GLU A 6 8.66 -5.13 8.22
CA GLU A 6 8.18 -4.06 7.36
C GLU A 6 6.98 -3.31 7.97
N SER A 7 7.24 -2.15 8.58
CA SER A 7 6.23 -1.26 9.19
C SER A 7 5.07 -0.90 8.25
N HIS A 8 5.30 -0.80 6.94
CA HIS A 8 4.24 -0.50 5.96
C HIS A 8 3.18 -1.61 5.84
N LEU A 9 3.51 -2.87 6.14
CA LEU A 9 2.52 -3.96 6.15
C LEU A 9 1.54 -3.85 7.31
N LEU A 10 1.91 -3.12 8.36
CA LEU A 10 1.01 -2.83 9.47
C LEU A 10 -0.22 -2.05 9.03
N ASP A 11 -0.08 -1.12 8.07
CA ASP A 11 -1.19 -0.36 7.47
C ASP A 11 -2.11 -1.20 6.57
N HIS A 12 -1.85 -2.50 6.46
CA HIS A 12 -2.76 -3.45 5.80
C HIS A 12 -3.37 -4.40 6.82
N ILE A 13 -2.55 -5.03 7.64
CA ILE A 13 -3.06 -6.07 8.54
C ILE A 13 -3.78 -5.49 9.78
N ALA A 14 -3.35 -4.35 10.32
CA ALA A 14 -3.98 -3.77 11.51
C ALA A 14 -5.37 -3.19 11.22
N PRO A 15 -5.58 -2.41 10.14
CA PRO A 15 -6.93 -2.02 9.71
C PRO A 15 -7.87 -3.20 9.49
N LEU A 16 -7.37 -4.26 8.88
CA LEU A 16 -8.16 -5.47 8.62
C LEU A 16 -8.52 -6.18 9.95
N ALA A 17 -7.60 -6.25 10.90
CA ALA A 17 -7.84 -6.83 12.22
C ALA A 17 -8.93 -6.08 13.00
N ASP A 18 -8.91 -4.74 13.02
CA ASP A 18 -9.96 -3.91 13.64
C ASP A 18 -11.32 -4.11 12.97
N LEU A 19 -11.37 -4.11 11.64
CA LEU A 19 -12.63 -4.25 10.90
C LEU A 19 -13.25 -5.65 11.04
N LEU A 20 -12.43 -6.67 11.21
CA LEU A 20 -12.87 -8.05 11.44
C LEU A 20 -13.05 -8.41 12.91
N ASN A 21 -12.67 -7.51 13.83
CA ASN A 21 -12.67 -7.74 15.27
C ASN A 21 -11.91 -9.03 15.65
N ILE A 22 -10.69 -9.17 15.12
CA ILE A 22 -9.78 -10.29 15.40
C ILE A 22 -8.46 -9.77 16.00
N PRO A 23 -7.75 -10.59 16.79
CA PRO A 23 -6.47 -10.18 17.34
C PRO A 23 -5.39 -10.06 16.25
N LEU A 24 -4.56 -9.04 16.38
CA LEU A 24 -3.33 -8.85 15.61
C LEU A 24 -2.15 -9.43 16.41
N ILE A 25 -1.65 -10.57 15.94
CA ILE A 25 -0.43 -11.20 16.48
C ILE A 25 0.80 -10.61 15.78
N LEU A 26 1.76 -10.13 16.56
CA LEU A 26 2.97 -9.43 16.12
C LEU A 26 4.20 -10.23 16.54
N SER A 27 5.17 -10.39 15.64
CA SER A 27 6.37 -11.21 15.87
C SER A 27 7.53 -10.49 16.54
N SER A 28 7.41 -9.19 16.80
CA SER A 28 8.48 -8.40 17.41
C SER A 28 7.94 -7.24 18.24
N GLU A 29 8.69 -6.90 19.29
CA GLU A 29 8.42 -5.74 20.16
C GLU A 29 8.38 -4.42 19.38
N GLU A 30 9.22 -4.27 18.36
CA GLU A 30 9.21 -3.09 17.50
C GLU A 30 7.86 -2.92 16.79
N MET A 31 7.35 -3.99 16.17
CA MET A 31 6.05 -3.95 15.50
C MET A 31 4.90 -3.81 16.51
N TYR A 32 5.04 -4.38 17.71
CA TYR A 32 4.10 -4.17 18.82
C TYR A 32 3.99 -2.69 19.20
N SER A 33 5.12 -2.05 19.46
CA SER A 33 5.17 -0.62 19.81
C SER A 33 4.64 0.28 18.70
N LEU A 34 4.95 -0.02 17.44
CA LEU A 34 4.37 0.70 16.30
C LEU A 34 2.85 0.50 16.24
N ALA A 35 2.35 -0.71 16.48
CA ALA A 35 0.92 -0.99 16.48
C ALA A 35 0.18 -0.30 17.63
N GLU A 36 0.80 -0.17 18.80
CA GLU A 36 0.27 0.67 19.89
C GLU A 36 0.18 2.14 19.49
N THR A 37 1.19 2.62 18.78
CA THR A 37 1.28 4.04 18.38
C THR A 37 0.38 4.41 17.20
N TYR A 38 0.13 3.50 16.26
CA TYR A 38 -0.60 3.83 15.02
C TYR A 38 -2.00 3.21 14.97
N TYR A 39 -2.26 2.16 15.74
CA TYR A 39 -3.51 1.38 15.72
C TYR A 39 -3.93 0.99 17.16
N PRO A 40 -4.13 1.96 18.08
CA PRO A 40 -4.28 1.69 19.51
C PRO A 40 -5.50 0.82 19.85
N GLU A 41 -6.59 0.92 19.09
CA GLU A 41 -7.80 0.14 19.31
C GLU A 41 -7.75 -1.31 18.82
N VAL A 42 -6.79 -1.67 17.98
CA VAL A 42 -6.61 -3.06 17.54
C VAL A 42 -6.23 -3.93 18.74
N GLN A 43 -6.89 -5.06 18.96
CA GLN A 43 -6.44 -6.04 19.95
C GLN A 43 -5.10 -6.61 19.48
N LYS A 44 -4.04 -6.43 20.29
CA LYS A 44 -2.67 -6.81 19.93
C LYS A 44 -2.17 -7.91 20.85
N GLU A 45 -1.37 -8.81 20.30
CA GLU A 45 -0.67 -9.84 21.05
C GLU A 45 0.75 -9.98 20.51
N LEU A 46 1.73 -10.02 21.40
CA LEU A 46 3.11 -10.34 21.04
C LEU A 46 3.31 -11.86 21.09
N MET A 47 3.84 -12.41 20.01
CA MET A 47 4.25 -13.81 19.93
C MET A 47 5.56 -13.86 19.15
N GLU A 48 6.69 -13.78 19.86
CA GLU A 48 8.02 -13.91 19.26
C GLU A 48 8.27 -15.34 18.76
N ASP A 49 9.23 -15.56 17.86
CA ASP A 49 9.63 -16.92 17.46
C ASP A 49 8.47 -17.80 16.92
N MET A 50 7.51 -17.18 16.18
CA MET A 50 6.27 -17.83 15.72
C MET A 50 6.49 -19.15 14.97
N GLU A 51 7.63 -19.30 14.26
CA GLU A 51 8.01 -20.53 13.58
C GLU A 51 8.11 -21.74 14.53
N PHE A 52 8.37 -21.51 15.82
CA PHE A 52 8.41 -22.55 16.85
C PHE A 52 7.10 -22.68 17.62
N GLN A 53 6.13 -21.79 17.38
CA GLN A 53 4.84 -21.73 18.08
C GLN A 53 3.66 -22.25 17.25
N LEU A 54 3.91 -22.98 16.15
CA LEU A 54 2.84 -23.48 15.27
C LEU A 54 1.79 -24.35 16.00
N LYS A 55 2.20 -25.13 17.01
CA LYS A 55 1.26 -25.92 17.83
C LYS A 55 0.27 -25.04 18.58
N GLU A 56 0.74 -23.93 19.13
CA GLU A 56 -0.07 -22.98 19.86
C GLU A 56 -1.04 -22.25 18.93
N LEU A 57 -0.55 -21.78 17.77
CA LEU A 57 -1.40 -21.20 16.73
C LEU A 57 -2.52 -22.16 16.30
N ALA A 58 -2.19 -23.44 16.06
CA ALA A 58 -3.16 -24.46 15.67
C ALA A 58 -4.21 -24.75 16.76
N GLY A 59 -3.82 -24.62 18.03
CA GLY A 59 -4.72 -24.83 19.17
C GLY A 59 -5.68 -23.67 19.42
N ARG A 60 -5.33 -22.46 18.98
CA ARG A 60 -6.05 -21.22 19.30
C ARG A 60 -6.86 -20.66 18.14
N PHE A 61 -6.47 -20.92 16.91
CA PHE A 61 -7.06 -20.30 15.73
C PHE A 61 -7.47 -21.36 14.69
N ASP A 62 -8.50 -21.04 13.91
CA ASP A 62 -8.92 -21.82 12.73
C ASP A 62 -8.41 -21.20 11.42
N ALA A 63 -8.11 -19.90 11.44
CA ALA A 63 -7.67 -19.14 10.29
C ALA A 63 -6.54 -18.18 10.66
N LEU A 64 -5.61 -17.99 9.73
CA LEU A 64 -4.51 -17.02 9.85
C LEU A 64 -4.53 -16.10 8.63
N VAL A 65 -4.37 -14.80 8.88
CA VAL A 65 -4.29 -13.77 7.83
C VAL A 65 -2.91 -13.12 7.85
N GLU A 66 -2.27 -12.96 6.69
CA GLU A 66 -0.92 -12.38 6.57
C GLU A 66 -0.77 -11.63 5.23
N CYS A 67 0.03 -10.56 5.20
CA CYS A 67 0.36 -9.83 3.97
C CYS A 67 1.56 -10.39 3.18
N LYS A 68 2.31 -11.32 3.78
CA LYS A 68 3.32 -12.15 3.12
C LYS A 68 2.67 -13.40 2.54
N TYR A 69 3.23 -13.90 1.45
CA TYR A 69 2.79 -15.15 0.85
C TYR A 69 3.01 -16.31 1.82
N TRP A 70 2.00 -17.17 1.95
CA TRP A 70 2.09 -18.38 2.72
C TRP A 70 3.00 -19.40 2.04
N LEU A 71 3.75 -20.15 2.84
CA LEU A 71 4.54 -21.27 2.35
C LEU A 71 3.58 -22.40 1.88
N PRO A 72 3.73 -22.96 0.67
CA PRO A 72 2.78 -23.94 0.12
C PRO A 72 2.55 -25.17 1.00
N HIS A 73 3.55 -25.56 1.80
CA HIS A 73 3.51 -26.75 2.64
C HIS A 73 3.00 -26.48 4.07
N LEU A 74 2.80 -25.21 4.46
CA LEU A 74 2.41 -24.86 5.83
C LEU A 74 1.07 -25.47 6.24
N LYS A 75 0.10 -25.49 5.32
CA LYS A 75 -1.21 -26.12 5.55
C LYS A 75 -1.07 -27.64 5.81
N THR A 76 -0.19 -28.30 5.06
CA THR A 76 0.14 -29.72 5.25
C THR A 76 0.82 -29.98 6.59
N ILE A 77 1.68 -29.07 7.06
CA ILE A 77 2.29 -29.15 8.39
C ILE A 77 1.19 -29.11 9.46
N PHE A 78 0.28 -28.14 9.41
CA PHE A 78 -0.82 -28.04 10.38
C PHE A 78 -1.69 -29.30 10.43
N LYS A 79 -2.05 -29.82 9.26
CA LYS A 79 -2.84 -31.04 9.13
C LYS A 79 -2.11 -32.27 9.69
N ASN A 80 -0.86 -32.49 9.29
CA ASN A 80 -0.17 -33.75 9.58
C ASN A 80 0.41 -33.78 11.00
N LEU A 81 0.99 -32.66 11.47
CA LEU A 81 1.64 -32.60 12.78
C LEU A 81 0.66 -32.27 13.91
N TYR A 82 -0.28 -31.37 13.64
CA TYR A 82 -1.19 -30.85 14.68
C TYR A 82 -2.64 -31.29 14.50
N ARG A 83 -2.95 -32.12 13.48
CA ARG A 83 -4.30 -32.63 13.19
C ARG A 83 -5.33 -31.51 13.05
N LYS A 84 -4.91 -30.36 12.52
CA LYS A 84 -5.72 -29.15 12.37
C LYS A 84 -5.77 -28.73 10.91
N GLU A 85 -6.98 -28.62 10.37
CA GLU A 85 -7.20 -27.94 9.09
C GLU A 85 -7.22 -26.43 9.36
N MET A 86 -6.25 -25.71 8.80
CA MET A 86 -6.11 -24.26 8.94
C MET A 86 -6.47 -23.57 7.63
N ASP A 87 -7.19 -22.46 7.73
CA ASP A 87 -7.40 -21.53 6.61
C ASP A 87 -6.26 -20.50 6.58
N LEU A 88 -5.49 -20.49 5.48
CA LEU A 88 -4.37 -19.56 5.30
C LEU A 88 -4.77 -18.47 4.30
N ILE A 89 -4.99 -17.26 4.80
CA ILE A 89 -5.56 -16.15 4.05
C ILE A 89 -4.46 -15.14 3.72
N PHE A 90 -4.20 -14.95 2.43
CA PHE A 90 -3.26 -13.94 1.95
C PHE A 90 -3.97 -12.59 1.77
N CYS A 91 -3.46 -11.54 2.40
CA CYS A 91 -3.94 -10.17 2.30
C CYS A 91 -3.06 -9.33 1.37
N PRO A 92 -3.60 -8.72 0.29
CA PRO A 92 -2.83 -7.93 -0.64
C PRO A 92 -2.43 -6.58 -0.01
N HIS A 93 -1.22 -6.12 -0.29
CA HIS A 93 -0.64 -4.89 0.26
C HIS A 93 -0.46 -3.78 -0.79
N GLY A 94 -1.40 -3.71 -1.73
CA GLY A 94 -1.53 -2.59 -2.68
C GLY A 94 -2.07 -3.01 -4.05
N GLN A 95 -2.81 -2.12 -4.69
CA GLN A 95 -3.16 -2.21 -6.11
C GLN A 95 -2.09 -1.49 -6.93
N SER A 96 -1.63 -2.07 -8.04
CA SER A 96 -0.50 -1.54 -8.80
C SER A 96 -0.61 -1.87 -10.29
N ASP A 97 -0.07 -0.98 -11.13
CA ASP A 97 0.12 -1.18 -12.58
C ASP A 97 1.40 -1.97 -12.91
N LYS A 98 2.21 -2.32 -11.90
CA LYS A 98 3.50 -3.01 -12.05
C LYS A 98 3.35 -4.49 -12.43
N GLY A 99 4.47 -5.08 -12.81
CA GLY A 99 4.61 -6.49 -13.09
C GLY A 99 4.91 -6.77 -14.56
N PHE A 100 5.52 -5.80 -15.26
CA PHE A 100 5.82 -5.90 -16.69
C PHE A 100 6.99 -6.86 -16.96
N ALA A 101 8.06 -6.76 -16.17
CA ALA A 101 9.24 -7.60 -16.30
C ALA A 101 9.11 -8.94 -15.54
N LYS A 102 8.39 -8.93 -14.41
CA LYS A 102 8.05 -10.13 -13.64
C LYS A 102 6.60 -10.04 -13.15
N PRO A 103 5.74 -11.04 -13.42
CA PRO A 103 4.34 -10.94 -13.03
C PRO A 103 4.18 -10.83 -11.51
N LEU A 104 3.81 -9.64 -11.04
CA LEU A 104 3.70 -9.33 -9.61
C LEU A 104 2.74 -10.28 -8.88
N LEU A 105 1.70 -10.73 -9.58
CA LEU A 105 0.63 -11.56 -9.03
C LEU A 105 0.88 -13.06 -9.20
N ALA A 106 1.98 -13.50 -9.84
CA ALA A 106 2.30 -14.94 -10.00
C ALA A 106 2.17 -15.77 -8.70
N PRO A 107 2.63 -15.29 -7.53
CA PRO A 107 2.53 -16.06 -6.28
C PRO A 107 1.10 -16.33 -5.80
N TYR A 108 0.08 -15.64 -6.34
CA TYR A 108 -1.33 -15.84 -5.97
C TYR A 108 -1.80 -17.25 -6.33
N ALA A 109 -1.20 -17.88 -7.34
CA ALA A 109 -1.52 -19.25 -7.78
C ALA A 109 -1.25 -20.32 -6.71
N GLN A 110 -0.44 -20.00 -5.69
CA GLN A 110 -0.02 -20.94 -4.64
C GLN A 110 -0.66 -20.66 -3.29
N GLN A 111 -1.52 -19.64 -3.20
CA GLN A 111 -2.16 -19.26 -1.93
C GLN A 111 -3.45 -20.07 -1.72
N ASP A 112 -3.76 -20.39 -0.46
CA ASP A 112 -4.95 -21.18 -0.09
C ASP A 112 -6.24 -20.35 -0.22
N ILE A 113 -6.27 -19.17 0.40
CA ILE A 113 -7.35 -18.19 0.24
C ILE A 113 -6.70 -16.84 -0.06
N ILE A 114 -7.21 -16.14 -1.07
CA ILE A 114 -6.72 -14.79 -1.40
C ILE A 114 -7.78 -13.72 -1.14
N LEU A 115 -7.36 -12.61 -0.57
CA LEU A 115 -8.17 -11.41 -0.56
C LEU A 115 -7.85 -10.57 -1.80
N LEU A 116 -8.87 -9.91 -2.34
CA LEU A 116 -8.75 -9.05 -3.52
C LEU A 116 -9.35 -7.68 -3.21
N TYR A 117 -8.68 -6.61 -3.62
CA TYR A 117 -9.24 -5.26 -3.46
C TYR A 117 -10.54 -5.11 -4.26
N GLY A 118 -10.53 -5.49 -5.53
CA GLY A 118 -11.70 -5.37 -6.41
C GLY A 118 -11.51 -6.06 -7.75
N GLU A 119 -12.44 -5.82 -8.67
CA GLU A 119 -12.50 -6.46 -9.99
C GLU A 119 -11.22 -6.26 -10.82
N MET A 120 -10.56 -5.11 -10.68
CA MET A 120 -9.31 -4.85 -11.38
C MET A 120 -8.27 -5.93 -11.10
N GLN A 121 -8.09 -6.30 -9.84
CA GLN A 121 -7.10 -7.32 -9.46
C GLN A 121 -7.49 -8.71 -9.95
N MET A 122 -8.79 -9.03 -9.95
CA MET A 122 -9.31 -10.25 -10.57
C MET A 122 -9.00 -10.28 -12.08
N HIS A 123 -9.23 -9.18 -12.80
CA HIS A 123 -8.94 -9.11 -14.23
C HIS A 123 -7.44 -9.23 -14.53
N MET A 124 -6.57 -8.63 -13.71
CA MET A 124 -5.13 -8.84 -13.82
C MET A 124 -4.75 -10.33 -13.66
N LEU A 125 -5.36 -11.03 -12.71
CA LEU A 125 -5.15 -12.48 -12.54
C LEU A 125 -5.65 -13.29 -13.75
N LYS A 126 -6.75 -12.88 -14.39
CA LYS A 126 -7.24 -13.50 -15.63
C LYS A 126 -6.28 -13.28 -16.79
N THR A 127 -5.78 -12.05 -16.97
CA THR A 127 -4.79 -11.72 -18.01
C THR A 127 -3.50 -12.53 -17.85
N LEU A 128 -3.13 -12.89 -16.62
CA LEU A 128 -1.97 -13.71 -16.32
C LEU A 128 -2.25 -15.23 -16.34
N ASN A 129 -3.47 -15.66 -16.69
CA ASN A 129 -3.93 -17.06 -16.62
C ASN A 129 -3.79 -17.69 -15.22
N ILE A 130 -3.76 -16.87 -14.16
CA ILE A 130 -3.68 -17.32 -12.77
C ILE A 130 -5.06 -17.54 -12.19
N TRP A 131 -6.07 -16.80 -12.67
CA TRP A 131 -7.41 -16.84 -12.12
C TRP A 131 -7.92 -18.27 -11.94
N GLU A 132 -7.79 -19.14 -12.94
CA GLU A 132 -8.29 -20.53 -12.89
C GLU A 132 -7.65 -21.39 -11.80
N THR A 133 -6.48 -21.02 -11.28
CA THR A 133 -5.82 -21.74 -10.17
C THR A 133 -6.39 -21.36 -8.80
N ILE A 134 -7.15 -20.27 -8.71
CA ILE A 134 -7.70 -19.75 -7.46
C ILE A 134 -9.10 -20.33 -7.25
N ASP A 135 -9.26 -21.12 -6.19
CA ASP A 135 -10.54 -21.73 -5.80
C ASP A 135 -11.31 -20.89 -4.76
N ARG A 136 -10.61 -20.21 -3.84
CA ARG A 136 -11.20 -19.46 -2.71
C ARG A 136 -10.69 -18.03 -2.65
N PHE A 137 -11.61 -17.08 -2.65
CA PHE A 137 -11.28 -15.66 -2.55
C PHE A 137 -12.38 -14.83 -1.90
N ALA A 138 -12.05 -13.59 -1.52
CA ALA A 138 -13.03 -12.59 -1.09
C ALA A 138 -12.62 -11.18 -1.57
N PHE A 139 -13.61 -10.38 -1.99
CA PHE A 139 -13.40 -8.96 -2.27
C PHE A 139 -13.49 -8.14 -0.99
N ILE A 140 -12.45 -7.36 -0.71
CA ILE A 140 -12.30 -6.62 0.55
C ILE A 140 -12.40 -5.11 0.38
N GLY A 141 -12.32 -4.61 -0.86
CA GLY A 141 -12.49 -3.19 -1.15
C GLY A 141 -11.39 -2.35 -0.51
N ASN A 142 -11.62 -1.04 -0.40
CA ASN A 142 -10.67 -0.15 0.25
C ASN A 142 -10.87 -0.13 1.78
N TYR A 143 -10.52 -1.23 2.43
CA TYR A 143 -10.68 -1.39 3.88
C TYR A 143 -9.81 -0.40 4.68
N ARG A 144 -8.67 0.04 4.13
CA ARG A 144 -7.81 1.06 4.75
C ARG A 144 -8.50 2.41 4.83
N LEU A 145 -9.23 2.81 3.78
CA LEU A 145 -10.07 4.00 3.82
C LEU A 145 -11.18 3.86 4.88
N LEU A 146 -11.85 2.71 4.95
CA LEU A 146 -12.92 2.47 5.93
C LEU A 146 -12.41 2.58 7.37
N TYR A 147 -11.24 1.99 7.64
CA TYR A 147 -10.57 2.12 8.93
C TYR A 147 -10.21 3.58 9.24
N TYR A 148 -9.64 4.32 8.27
CA TYR A 148 -9.35 5.74 8.45
C TYR A 148 -10.61 6.55 8.76
N GLN A 149 -11.72 6.30 8.06
CA GLN A 149 -12.98 6.99 8.33
C GLN A 149 -13.51 6.69 9.73
N LYS A 150 -13.40 5.44 10.20
CA LYS A 150 -13.81 5.01 11.55
C LYS A 150 -12.98 5.71 12.63
N HIS A 151 -11.68 5.88 12.42
CA HIS A 151 -10.73 6.40 13.42
C HIS A 151 -10.16 7.78 13.08
N LYS A 152 -10.90 8.54 12.25
CA LYS A 152 -10.42 9.78 11.61
C LYS A 152 -9.84 10.77 12.60
N LYS A 153 -10.53 11.00 13.72
CA LYS A 153 -10.10 11.98 14.74
C LYS A 153 -8.69 11.68 15.26
N TYR A 154 -8.43 10.41 15.59
CA TYR A 154 -7.14 9.99 16.12
C TYR A 154 -6.04 10.08 15.06
N LEU A 155 -6.31 9.56 13.86
CA LEU A 155 -5.34 9.52 12.76
C LEU A 155 -5.00 10.92 12.23
N ASP A 156 -5.96 11.84 12.20
CA ASP A 156 -5.74 13.25 11.84
C ASP A 156 -4.86 13.96 12.86
N GLN A 157 -5.08 13.72 14.16
CA GLN A 157 -4.24 14.26 15.22
C GLN A 157 -2.82 13.69 15.11
N LEU A 158 -2.70 12.38 14.88
CA LEU A 158 -1.42 11.69 14.78
C LEU A 158 -0.58 12.19 13.60
N VAL A 159 -1.20 12.40 12.43
CA VAL A 159 -0.48 12.95 11.27
C VAL A 159 -0.14 14.42 11.46
N GLU A 160 -0.97 15.21 12.15
CA GLU A 160 -0.61 16.58 12.54
C GLU A 160 0.65 16.58 13.39
N GLU A 161 0.63 15.84 14.50
CA GLU A 161 1.73 15.81 15.46
C GLU A 161 3.04 15.29 14.84
N LYS A 162 2.99 14.20 14.08
CA LYS A 162 4.18 13.51 13.55
C LYS A 162 4.70 14.05 12.22
N ILE A 163 3.86 14.71 11.43
CA ILE A 163 4.20 15.08 10.04
C ILE A 163 4.00 16.57 9.80
N PHE A 164 2.78 17.07 9.94
CA PHE A 164 2.45 18.42 9.50
C PHE A 164 2.93 19.51 10.45
N SER A 165 3.18 19.20 11.72
CA SER A 165 3.82 20.10 12.70
C SER A 165 5.23 20.54 12.28
N HIS A 166 5.87 19.77 11.39
CA HIS A 166 7.20 20.06 10.83
C HIS A 166 7.14 20.85 9.51
N LEU A 167 5.95 21.22 9.06
CA LEU A 167 5.69 21.92 7.80
C LEU A 167 4.99 23.26 8.05
N SER A 168 5.01 24.15 7.07
CA SER A 168 4.33 25.44 7.20
C SER A 168 2.82 25.28 7.10
N PRO A 169 2.01 25.63 8.12
CA PRO A 169 0.58 25.31 8.16
C PRO A 169 -0.26 26.06 7.11
N ASN A 170 0.27 27.16 6.57
CA ASN A 170 -0.44 28.01 5.60
C ASN A 170 -0.09 27.69 4.13
N LEU A 171 0.79 26.71 3.89
CA LEU A 171 1.19 26.33 2.53
C LEU A 171 0.41 25.09 2.07
N PRO A 172 0.00 25.04 0.79
CA PRO A 172 -0.56 23.82 0.21
C PRO A 172 0.50 22.71 0.17
N THR A 173 0.07 21.45 0.22
CA THR A 173 0.95 20.29 0.38
C THR A 173 0.97 19.40 -0.85
N MET A 174 2.16 19.15 -1.39
CA MET A 174 2.42 18.09 -2.36
C MET A 174 2.88 16.82 -1.66
N LEU A 175 2.38 15.67 -2.10
CA LEU A 175 2.94 14.36 -1.76
C LEU A 175 3.67 13.79 -2.98
N TYR A 176 4.98 13.62 -2.87
CA TYR A 176 5.76 12.84 -3.81
C TYR A 176 5.92 11.40 -3.28
N ALA A 177 5.26 10.43 -3.93
CA ALA A 177 5.30 9.01 -3.55
C ALA A 177 5.94 8.16 -4.66
N PRO A 178 7.29 8.21 -4.81
CA PRO A 178 7.97 7.38 -5.79
C PRO A 178 7.93 5.90 -5.40
N THR A 179 7.95 5.04 -6.40
CA THR A 179 8.16 3.61 -6.17
C THR A 179 9.60 3.30 -5.76
N TRP A 180 9.85 2.04 -5.39
CA TRP A 180 11.18 1.50 -5.13
C TRP A 180 11.75 0.78 -6.34
N LYS A 181 13.05 0.47 -6.28
CA LYS A 181 13.79 -0.23 -7.35
C LYS A 181 13.43 -1.72 -7.41
N ASP A 182 12.30 -2.00 -8.06
CA ASP A 182 11.78 -3.34 -8.30
C ASP A 182 12.27 -3.94 -9.64
N ALA A 183 11.67 -5.06 -10.05
CA ALA A 183 12.03 -5.71 -11.31
C ALA A 183 11.77 -4.83 -12.55
N ASP A 184 10.82 -3.90 -12.46
CA ASP A 184 10.46 -2.98 -13.55
C ASP A 184 11.39 -1.74 -13.59
N GLN A 185 12.27 -1.57 -12.60
CA GLN A 185 13.12 -0.37 -12.44
C GLN A 185 12.29 0.92 -12.49
N SER A 186 11.12 0.89 -11.85
CA SER A 186 10.05 1.89 -11.99
C SER A 186 10.20 3.14 -11.10
N THR A 187 11.25 3.21 -10.28
CA THR A 187 11.43 4.34 -9.35
C THR A 187 11.82 5.63 -10.07
N SER A 188 11.12 6.72 -9.74
CA SER A 188 11.47 8.08 -10.15
C SER A 188 12.44 8.77 -9.18
N PHE A 189 12.66 8.22 -7.97
CA PHE A 189 13.33 8.91 -6.87
C PHE A 189 14.76 9.33 -7.19
N PHE A 190 15.59 8.42 -7.71
CA PHE A 190 16.99 8.73 -7.99
C PHE A 190 17.19 9.66 -9.19
N HIS A 191 16.27 9.62 -10.16
CA HIS A 191 16.35 10.48 -11.33
C HIS A 191 15.86 11.90 -11.03
N TRP A 192 14.72 12.02 -10.33
CA TRP A 192 14.07 13.31 -10.10
C TRP A 192 14.41 13.95 -8.76
N GLY A 193 14.84 13.19 -7.77
CA GLY A 193 15.03 13.68 -6.41
C GLY A 193 15.99 14.87 -6.32
N GLN A 194 17.10 14.87 -7.07
CA GLN A 194 18.03 16.01 -7.07
C GLN A 194 17.40 17.27 -7.69
N LYS A 195 16.65 17.13 -8.79
CA LYS A 195 15.92 18.25 -9.39
C LYS A 195 14.83 18.75 -8.44
N ILE A 196 14.11 17.84 -7.79
CA ILE A 196 13.11 18.16 -6.76
C ILE A 196 13.74 18.95 -5.62
N ALA A 197 14.90 18.54 -5.10
CA ALA A 197 15.58 19.25 -4.03
C ALA A 197 15.98 20.68 -4.44
N LYS A 198 16.42 20.87 -5.69
CA LYS A 198 16.89 22.17 -6.21
C LYS A 198 15.77 23.12 -6.61
N GLU A 199 14.68 22.57 -7.16
CA GLU A 199 13.62 23.35 -7.83
C GLU A 199 12.34 23.44 -7.00
N LYS A 200 12.33 22.91 -5.77
CA LYS A 200 11.18 22.93 -4.87
C LYS A 200 10.65 24.38 -4.71
N PRO A 201 9.38 24.64 -5.08
CA PRO A 201 8.74 25.95 -4.89
C PRO A 201 8.63 26.34 -3.43
N ALA A 202 8.96 27.59 -3.11
CA ALA A 202 9.00 28.10 -1.73
C ALA A 202 7.61 28.23 -1.08
N ASP A 203 6.57 28.39 -1.90
CA ASP A 203 5.17 28.57 -1.54
C ASP A 203 4.39 27.24 -1.37
N TRP A 204 5.11 26.12 -1.27
CA TRP A 204 4.51 24.80 -1.06
C TRP A 204 5.20 24.03 0.05
N ASN A 205 4.45 23.16 0.71
CA ASN A 205 5.01 22.02 1.45
C ASN A 205 5.24 20.86 0.48
N LEU A 206 6.29 20.05 0.73
CA LEU A 206 6.55 18.82 -0.01
C LEU A 206 6.86 17.68 0.94
N ILE A 207 6.05 16.63 0.90
CA ILE A 207 6.32 15.38 1.60
C ILE A 207 6.81 14.38 0.56
N VAL A 208 8.01 13.85 0.76
CA VAL A 208 8.56 12.75 -0.05
C VAL A 208 8.37 11.46 0.73
N LYS A 209 7.38 10.64 0.36
CA LYS A 209 7.10 9.36 1.00
C LYS A 209 7.72 8.22 0.21
N VAL A 210 8.86 7.72 0.68
CA VAL A 210 9.57 6.60 0.05
C VAL A 210 9.09 5.27 0.63
N HIS A 211 9.24 4.20 -0.16
CA HIS A 211 9.03 2.84 0.33
C HIS A 211 10.27 2.36 1.10
N PRO A 212 10.15 1.66 2.25
CA PRO A 212 11.30 1.22 3.05
C PRO A 212 12.34 0.37 2.30
N LEU A 213 11.89 -0.42 1.32
CA LEU A 213 12.79 -1.22 0.45
C LEU A 213 13.71 -0.37 -0.44
N LEU A 214 13.42 0.91 -0.67
CA LEU A 214 14.27 1.79 -1.46
C LEU A 214 15.63 1.99 -0.77
N GLU A 215 15.59 2.33 0.53
CA GLU A 215 16.78 2.44 1.39
C GLU A 215 17.51 1.10 1.50
N LYS A 216 16.79 0.00 1.79
CA LYS A 216 17.41 -1.34 1.95
C LYS A 216 18.13 -1.82 0.69
N ARG A 217 17.68 -1.46 -0.51
CA ARG A 217 18.25 -1.94 -1.79
C ARG A 217 19.35 -1.07 -2.36
N ASP A 218 19.31 0.24 -2.13
CA ASP A 218 20.28 1.18 -2.69
C ASP A 218 20.67 2.25 -1.64
N PRO A 219 21.27 1.84 -0.50
CA PRO A 219 21.45 2.71 0.66
C PRO A 219 22.36 3.90 0.36
N ALA A 220 23.43 3.71 -0.43
CA ALA A 220 24.36 4.78 -0.76
C ALA A 220 23.69 5.91 -1.56
N SER A 221 22.94 5.57 -2.61
CA SER A 221 22.20 6.54 -3.42
C SER A 221 21.07 7.18 -2.61
N TYR A 222 20.40 6.39 -1.75
CA TYR A 222 19.35 6.86 -0.88
C TYR A 222 19.85 7.92 0.10
N TYR A 223 20.87 7.62 0.91
CA TYR A 223 21.36 8.56 1.92
C TYR A 223 21.97 9.82 1.32
N LYS A 224 22.62 9.72 0.16
CA LYS A 224 23.09 10.91 -0.57
C LYS A 224 21.93 11.86 -0.87
N LEU A 225 20.85 11.35 -1.45
CA LEU A 225 19.70 12.16 -1.82
C LEU A 225 18.89 12.60 -0.59
N ALA A 226 18.77 11.75 0.44
CA ALA A 226 18.15 12.11 1.71
C ALA A 226 18.85 13.31 2.36
N TYR A 227 20.19 13.33 2.32
CA TYR A 227 21.00 14.46 2.78
C TYR A 227 20.75 15.75 1.99
N GLU A 228 20.53 15.64 0.68
CA GLU A 228 20.17 16.81 -0.14
C GLU A 228 18.75 17.31 0.21
N LEU A 229 17.79 16.41 0.38
CA LEU A 229 16.39 16.72 0.66
C LEU A 229 16.17 17.34 2.05
N GLN A 230 16.85 16.85 3.10
CA GLN A 230 16.68 17.35 4.47
C GLN A 230 17.06 18.84 4.65
N ASN A 231 17.87 19.37 3.73
CA ASN A 231 18.31 20.78 3.76
C ASN A 231 17.34 21.73 3.04
N VAL A 232 16.25 21.21 2.49
CA VAL A 232 15.27 22.00 1.74
C VAL A 232 14.14 22.44 2.68
N ALA A 233 13.89 23.75 2.76
CA ALA A 233 12.83 24.29 3.60
C ALA A 233 11.45 23.73 3.22
N ASN A 234 10.57 23.49 4.20
CA ASN A 234 9.22 22.96 4.01
C ASN A 234 9.19 21.63 3.22
N LEU A 235 10.24 20.81 3.33
CA LEU A 235 10.32 19.48 2.72
C LEU A 235 10.54 18.45 3.83
N LEU A 236 9.76 17.37 3.80
CA LEU A 236 9.94 16.25 4.71
C LEU A 236 10.09 14.94 3.93
N LEU A 237 11.21 14.24 4.11
CA LEU A 237 11.39 12.87 3.63
C LEU A 237 10.90 11.90 4.71
N ILE A 238 9.96 11.01 4.37
CA ILE A 238 9.39 10.03 5.30
C ILE A 238 9.46 8.61 4.74
N SER A 239 10.01 7.70 5.55
CA SER A 239 9.98 6.25 5.37
C SER A 239 8.99 5.60 6.35
N ASP A 240 8.92 6.12 7.57
CA ASP A 240 8.32 5.44 8.73
C ASP A 240 7.05 6.13 9.23
N PHE A 241 6.05 6.17 8.37
CA PHE A 241 4.68 6.56 8.72
C PHE A 241 3.70 5.60 8.05
N PRO A 242 3.24 4.55 8.75
CA PRO A 242 2.38 3.53 8.16
C PRO A 242 1.03 4.06 7.65
N PRO A 243 0.19 4.76 8.44
CA PRO A 243 -1.19 5.06 8.04
C PRO A 243 -1.24 6.07 6.89
N VAL A 244 -1.46 5.60 5.66
CA VAL A 244 -1.34 6.48 4.48
C VAL A 244 -2.48 7.49 4.38
N TYR A 245 -3.70 7.10 4.76
CA TYR A 245 -4.90 7.89 4.53
C TYR A 245 -4.93 9.27 5.20
N PRO A 246 -4.55 9.44 6.48
CA PRO A 246 -4.50 10.78 7.08
C PRO A 246 -3.50 11.70 6.37
N LEU A 247 -2.40 11.16 5.82
CA LEU A 247 -1.46 11.91 4.98
C LEU A 247 -2.09 12.33 3.65
N LEU A 248 -2.77 11.40 2.97
CA LEU A 248 -3.45 11.68 1.69
C LEU A 248 -4.58 12.71 1.85
N ALA A 249 -5.33 12.63 2.94
CA ALA A 249 -6.45 13.54 3.21
C ALA A 249 -6.02 15.01 3.28
N ARG A 250 -4.77 15.27 3.64
CA ARG A 250 -4.17 16.61 3.76
C ARG A 250 -3.23 16.98 2.60
N THR A 251 -3.17 16.13 1.58
CA THR A 251 -2.36 16.37 0.38
C THR A 251 -3.20 17.04 -0.70
N ASP A 252 -2.81 18.22 -1.16
CA ASP A 252 -3.51 18.94 -2.23
C ASP A 252 -3.17 18.40 -3.62
N VAL A 253 -1.94 17.93 -3.81
CA VAL A 253 -1.44 17.44 -5.10
C VAL A 253 -0.62 16.17 -4.91
N TYR A 254 -0.89 15.16 -5.73
CA TYR A 254 -0.08 13.93 -5.80
C TYR A 254 0.93 14.01 -6.94
N LEU A 255 2.17 13.65 -6.64
CA LEU A 255 3.25 13.43 -7.58
C LEU A 255 3.75 11.99 -7.40
N GLY A 256 3.87 11.22 -8.48
CA GLY A 256 4.34 9.84 -8.36
C GLY A 256 4.76 9.21 -9.68
N ASP A 257 4.84 7.89 -9.68
CA ASP A 257 5.14 7.07 -10.85
C ASP A 257 4.13 5.90 -10.96
N TYR A 258 4.49 4.71 -10.47
CA TYR A 258 3.68 3.48 -10.48
C TYR A 258 3.35 3.01 -9.05
N SER A 259 3.31 3.93 -8.09
CA SER A 259 3.09 3.62 -6.67
C SER A 259 1.63 3.26 -6.39
N SER A 260 1.42 2.23 -5.58
CA SER A 260 0.08 1.81 -5.14
C SER A 260 -0.64 2.89 -4.34
N VAL A 261 0.10 3.78 -3.67
CA VAL A 261 -0.45 4.94 -2.96
C VAL A 261 -1.28 5.84 -3.88
N GLY A 262 -0.94 5.90 -5.18
CA GLY A 262 -1.74 6.66 -6.13
C GLY A 262 -3.15 6.10 -6.30
N TYR A 263 -3.36 4.78 -6.19
CA TYR A 263 -4.71 4.21 -6.20
C TYR A 263 -5.50 4.63 -4.96
N ASP A 264 -4.86 4.66 -3.79
CA ASP A 264 -5.49 5.17 -2.56
C ASP A 264 -5.89 6.65 -2.72
N PHE A 265 -5.07 7.44 -3.42
CA PHE A 265 -5.30 8.88 -3.65
C PHE A 265 -6.46 9.19 -4.61
N LEU A 266 -6.84 8.27 -5.49
CA LEU A 266 -7.96 8.46 -6.42
C LEU A 266 -9.27 8.85 -5.70
N TYR A 267 -9.44 8.40 -4.45
CA TYR A 267 -10.59 8.75 -3.60
C TYR A 267 -10.76 10.26 -3.39
N PHE A 268 -9.66 11.03 -3.36
CA PHE A 268 -9.71 12.46 -3.05
C PHE A 268 -10.03 13.33 -4.26
N GLU A 269 -10.01 12.77 -5.47
CA GLU A 269 -10.36 13.49 -6.71
C GLU A 269 -9.53 14.77 -6.93
N ARG A 270 -8.27 14.73 -6.49
CA ARG A 270 -7.31 15.85 -6.52
C ARG A 270 -6.33 15.73 -7.69
N PRO A 271 -5.65 16.83 -8.08
CA PRO A 271 -4.65 16.81 -9.13
C PRO A 271 -3.57 15.74 -8.90
N MET A 272 -3.29 14.97 -9.96
CA MET A 272 -2.25 13.93 -9.95
C MET A 272 -1.27 14.16 -11.11
N PHE A 273 0.02 14.01 -10.82
CA PHE A 273 1.10 14.15 -11.78
C PHE A 273 2.02 12.94 -11.73
N PHE A 274 2.46 12.49 -12.91
CA PHE A 274 3.20 11.24 -13.03
C PHE A 274 4.49 11.42 -13.80
N PHE A 275 5.60 10.96 -13.23
CA PHE A 275 6.83 10.80 -13.97
C PHE A 275 6.70 9.58 -14.91
N SER A 276 7.13 9.78 -16.15
CA SER A 276 7.16 8.73 -17.17
C SER A 276 8.53 8.04 -17.22
N HIS A 277 8.48 6.75 -17.53
CA HIS A 277 9.66 5.92 -17.79
C HIS A 277 9.61 5.45 -19.24
N PRO A 278 10.58 5.83 -20.11
CA PRO A 278 10.53 5.51 -21.53
C PRO A 278 10.46 4.00 -21.84
N HIS A 279 10.94 3.16 -20.92
CA HIS A 279 10.95 1.71 -21.05
C HIS A 279 9.69 1.02 -20.49
N LEU A 280 8.76 1.76 -19.87
CA LEU A 280 7.53 1.21 -19.30
C LEU A 280 6.30 1.80 -20.01
N PRO A 281 5.25 1.00 -20.22
CA PRO A 281 4.01 1.52 -20.77
C PRO A 281 3.30 2.43 -19.77
N THR A 282 2.39 3.26 -20.28
CA THR A 282 1.50 4.05 -19.43
C THR A 282 0.51 3.13 -18.72
N GLY A 283 0.52 3.16 -17.38
CA GLY A 283 -0.41 2.41 -16.53
C GLY A 283 -1.81 3.03 -16.47
N ALA A 284 -2.78 2.28 -15.95
CA ALA A 284 -4.15 2.77 -15.76
C ALA A 284 -4.18 3.98 -14.82
N LEU A 285 -3.38 3.95 -13.74
CA LEU A 285 -3.26 5.02 -12.77
C LEU A 285 -2.76 6.32 -13.41
N GLN A 286 -1.74 6.23 -14.28
CA GLN A 286 -1.16 7.40 -14.95
C GLN A 286 -2.15 8.09 -15.90
N SER A 287 -3.18 7.37 -16.38
CA SER A 287 -4.26 7.95 -17.18
C SER A 287 -5.21 8.89 -16.40
N CYS A 288 -5.11 8.87 -15.06
CA CYS A 288 -5.91 9.67 -14.13
C CYS A 288 -5.22 10.98 -13.72
N GLY A 289 -4.15 11.37 -14.40
CA GLY A 289 -3.44 12.62 -14.16
C GLY A 289 -2.61 13.04 -15.36
N LYS A 290 -1.79 14.08 -15.18
CA LYS A 290 -0.90 14.57 -16.23
C LYS A 290 0.46 13.88 -16.13
N ILE A 291 0.90 13.31 -17.24
CA ILE A 291 2.24 12.73 -17.38
C ILE A 291 3.24 13.87 -17.64
N LEU A 292 4.34 13.87 -16.89
CA LEU A 292 5.43 14.84 -16.98
C LEU A 292 6.51 14.32 -17.92
N SER A 293 7.00 15.20 -18.80
CA SER A 293 8.16 14.93 -19.65
C SER A 293 9.47 15.09 -18.88
N GLN A 294 10.54 14.43 -19.35
CA GLN A 294 11.84 14.43 -18.67
C GLN A 294 12.63 15.74 -18.80
N ASP A 295 12.28 16.56 -19.79
CA ASP A 295 13.04 17.76 -20.18
C ASP A 295 12.59 19.04 -19.47
N HIS A 296 11.60 18.96 -18.58
CA HIS A 296 11.05 20.11 -17.87
C HIS A 296 11.26 20.02 -16.36
N SER A 297 11.09 21.16 -15.69
CA SER A 297 11.05 21.21 -14.24
C SER A 297 10.03 20.19 -13.69
N PRO A 298 10.36 19.44 -12.62
CA PRO A 298 9.41 18.52 -11.99
C PRO A 298 8.16 19.23 -11.49
N PHE A 299 8.20 20.56 -11.29
CA PHE A 299 7.08 21.39 -10.83
C PHE A 299 6.43 22.22 -11.94
N SER A 300 6.76 21.99 -13.20
CA SER A 300 6.12 22.65 -14.36
C SER A 300 4.59 22.50 -14.39
N PHE A 301 4.05 21.52 -13.65
CA PHE A 301 2.63 21.31 -13.49
C PHE A 301 1.90 22.34 -12.63
N LEU A 302 2.59 23.15 -11.82
CA LEU A 302 1.94 24.12 -10.94
C LEU A 302 1.14 25.18 -11.72
N ALA A 303 1.52 25.46 -12.96
CA ALA A 303 0.75 26.30 -13.87
C ALA A 303 -0.53 25.63 -14.41
N GLN A 304 -0.74 24.34 -14.12
CA GLN A 304 -1.79 23.49 -14.71
C GLN A 304 -2.42 22.55 -13.67
N LEU A 305 -2.86 23.12 -12.54
CA LEU A 305 -3.53 22.39 -11.45
C LEU A 305 -4.99 21.99 -11.74
N ASP A 306 -5.52 22.29 -12.94
CA ASP A 306 -6.89 21.91 -13.29
C ASP A 306 -7.06 20.38 -13.40
N ASN A 307 -7.82 19.82 -12.47
CA ASN A 307 -8.12 18.39 -12.40
C ASN A 307 -9.47 18.01 -13.04
N LYS A 308 -10.30 18.96 -13.49
CA LYS A 308 -11.70 18.69 -13.88
C LYS A 308 -11.85 17.58 -14.92
N LYS A 309 -10.93 17.52 -15.89
CA LYS A 309 -10.94 16.50 -16.97
C LYS A 309 -10.57 15.09 -16.51
N TYR A 310 -9.98 14.93 -15.32
CA TYR A 310 -9.54 13.64 -14.79
C TYR A 310 -10.49 13.05 -13.74
N ILE A 311 -11.33 13.85 -13.10
CA ILE A 311 -12.21 13.42 -12.00
C ILE A 311 -13.04 12.17 -12.37
N GLU A 312 -13.69 12.16 -13.54
CA GLU A 312 -14.49 10.99 -13.95
C GLU A 312 -13.65 9.74 -14.19
N LYS A 313 -12.42 9.89 -14.70
CA LYS A 313 -11.48 8.76 -14.83
C LYS A 313 -11.01 8.27 -13.46
N GLN A 314 -10.74 9.20 -12.54
CA GLN A 314 -10.32 8.90 -11.17
C GLN A 314 -11.39 8.09 -10.44
N LYS A 315 -12.65 8.54 -10.46
CA LYS A 315 -13.80 7.80 -9.89
C LYS A 315 -13.97 6.43 -10.52
N LYS A 316 -13.93 6.33 -11.85
CA LYS A 316 -14.10 5.07 -12.56
C LYS A 316 -13.00 4.08 -12.20
N LEU A 317 -11.75 4.52 -12.18
CA LEU A 317 -10.62 3.67 -11.83
C LEU A 317 -10.65 3.27 -10.35
N TYR A 318 -10.99 4.19 -9.44
CA TYR A 318 -11.17 3.88 -8.02
C TYR A 318 -12.23 2.80 -7.81
N ASN A 319 -13.40 2.95 -8.43
CA ASN A 319 -14.47 1.96 -8.34
C ASN A 319 -14.08 0.62 -8.96
N TYR A 320 -13.32 0.62 -10.06
CA TYR A 320 -12.82 -0.62 -10.65
C TYR A 320 -11.77 -1.32 -9.76
N ALA A 321 -10.92 -0.55 -9.07
CA ALA A 321 -9.91 -1.05 -8.17
C ALA A 321 -10.49 -1.57 -6.83
N PHE A 322 -11.51 -0.91 -6.28
CA PHE A 322 -11.98 -1.13 -4.90
C PHE A 322 -13.49 -1.35 -4.73
N GLY A 323 -14.31 -1.04 -5.74
CA GLY A 323 -15.76 -0.85 -5.59
C GLY A 323 -16.60 -2.12 -5.42
N SER A 324 -16.04 -3.31 -5.64
CA SER A 324 -16.77 -4.59 -5.49
C SER A 324 -16.64 -5.22 -4.09
N GLY A 325 -15.89 -4.60 -3.17
CA GLY A 325 -15.57 -5.21 -1.88
C GLY A 325 -16.44 -4.78 -0.71
N ASN A 326 -16.73 -5.73 0.17
CA ASN A 326 -17.37 -5.49 1.46
C ASN A 326 -16.60 -6.27 2.54
N CYS A 327 -15.91 -5.56 3.45
CA CYS A 327 -15.11 -6.22 4.48
C CYS A 327 -15.95 -7.09 5.43
N LYS A 328 -17.26 -6.83 5.55
CA LYS A 328 -18.15 -7.56 6.46
C LYS A 328 -18.45 -8.98 5.98
N THR A 329 -18.16 -9.32 4.72
CA THR A 329 -18.42 -10.65 4.13
C THR A 329 -17.17 -11.51 3.99
N LEU A 330 -16.05 -11.13 4.63
CA LEU A 330 -14.77 -11.85 4.54
C LEU A 330 -14.85 -13.32 4.98
N PHE A 331 -15.72 -13.64 5.94
CA PHE A 331 -15.91 -15.02 6.45
C PHE A 331 -16.94 -15.83 5.66
N SER A 332 -17.70 -15.22 4.76
CA SER A 332 -18.43 -15.94 3.71
C SER A 332 -17.52 -16.05 2.50
N THR A 333 -16.50 -16.92 2.56
CA THR A 333 -15.59 -17.12 1.43
C THR A 333 -16.39 -17.51 0.18
N CYS A 334 -16.26 -16.74 -0.89
CA CYS A 334 -16.80 -17.14 -2.18
C CYS A 334 -15.98 -18.32 -2.69
N ARG A 335 -16.64 -19.47 -2.87
CA ARG A 335 -16.08 -20.55 -3.71
C ARG A 335 -16.46 -20.26 -5.14
N LYS A 336 -15.55 -20.50 -6.08
CA LYS A 336 -15.97 -20.61 -7.48
C LYS A 336 -16.87 -21.83 -7.60
N ASP A 337 -18.17 -21.61 -7.81
CA ASP A 337 -19.05 -22.69 -8.25
C ASP A 337 -18.57 -23.15 -9.63
N LYS A 338 -18.01 -24.36 -9.70
CA LYS A 338 -17.49 -24.96 -10.94
C LYS A 338 -18.59 -25.34 -11.96
N ASN A 339 -19.85 -24.95 -11.71
CA ASN A 339 -21.04 -25.33 -12.49
C ASN A 339 -21.76 -24.15 -13.17
N LEU A 340 -21.10 -23.01 -13.36
CA LEU A 340 -21.68 -21.82 -14.01
C LEU A 340 -20.79 -21.36 -15.19
N PHE A 341 -20.53 -22.25 -16.15
CA PHE A 341 -20.18 -21.91 -17.53
C PHE A 341 -20.66 -23.00 -18.48
#